data_AF-Q4SK86-F1
#
_entry.id   AF-Q4SK86-F1
#
_cell.length_a   1.000
_cell.length_b   1.000
_cell.length_c   1.000
_cell.angle_alpha   90.00
_cell.angle_beta   90.00
_cell.angle_gamma   90.00
#
_symmetry.space_group_name_H-M   'P 1'
#
loop_
_entity.id
_entity.type
_entity.pdbx_description
1 polymer ?
#
loop_
_entity_poly.entity_id
_entity_poly.type
_entity_poly.pdbx_seq_one_letter_code
_entity_poly.pdbx_strand_id
1 'polypeptide(L)' 'VGANGSLYPAKGKSRSAGWDVKPSEMANNTVNPIRAIVDSMKLSPNPDKPMIALSIGTKT' A
#
# COMPACT_ATOMS: atom_id res chain seq x y z
N VAL A 1 42.49 14.23 27.62
CA VAL A 1 42.95 13.33 26.53
C VAL A 1 41.76 13.15 25.60
N GLY A 2 41.85 13.72 24.40
CA GLY A 2 40.73 13.94 23.49
C GLY A 2 40.50 12.81 22.49
N ALA A 3 39.22 12.66 22.13
CA ALA A 3 38.66 12.18 20.86
C ALA A 3 39.29 10.95 20.19
N ASN A 4 38.69 9.78 20.40
CA ASN A 4 38.72 8.68 19.43
C ASN A 4 37.54 8.82 18.47
N GLY A 5 37.77 9.54 17.37
CA GLY A 5 36.82 9.71 16.28
C GLY A 5 36.57 8.38 15.57
N SER A 6 35.31 7.98 15.53
CA SER A 6 34.80 6.88 14.71
C SER A 6 35.03 7.23 13.23
N LEU A 7 36.01 6.54 12.62
CA LEU A 7 36.41 6.70 11.22
C LEU A 7 35.52 5.83 10.32
N TYR A 8 34.20 6.04 10.37
CA TYR A 8 33.30 5.45 9.39
C TYR A 8 32.36 6.55 8.91
N PRO A 9 32.35 6.91 7.62
CA PRO A 9 31.31 7.79 7.12
C PRO A 9 29.98 7.06 7.31
N ALA A 10 29.17 7.54 8.26
CA ALA A 10 27.78 7.13 8.38
C ALA A 10 27.14 7.37 7.01
N LYS A 11 26.76 6.29 6.32
CA LYS A 11 26.14 6.33 5.00
C LYS A 11 24.95 7.28 5.09
N GLY A 12 25.13 8.49 4.55
CA GLY A 12 24.08 9.50 4.51
C GLY A 12 22.86 8.86 3.88
N LYS A 13 21.72 8.90 4.57
CA LYS A 13 20.45 8.50 3.97
C LYS A 13 20.35 9.28 2.65
N SER A 14 20.48 8.56 1.54
CA SER A 14 20.05 9.05 0.25
C SER A 14 18.61 9.48 0.47
N ARG A 15 18.34 10.79 0.49
CA ARG A 15 17.00 11.29 0.28
C ARG A 15 16.70 10.87 -1.14
N SER A 16 16.10 9.69 -1.30
CA SER A 16 15.49 9.30 -2.56
C SER A 16 14.59 10.47 -2.91
N ALA A 17 15.01 11.28 -3.87
CA ALA A 17 14.14 12.26 -4.48
C ALA A 17 13.01 11.41 -5.03
N GLY A 18 11.88 11.42 -4.33
CA GLY A 18 10.72 10.63 -4.73
C GLY A 18 10.42 10.92 -6.19
N TRP A 19 9.98 9.91 -6.93
CA TRP A 19 9.56 10.09 -8.30
C TRP A 19 8.40 11.09 -8.32
N ASP A 20 8.68 12.34 -8.73
CA ASP A 20 7.64 13.35 -8.97
C ASP A 20 7.02 13.13 -10.35
N VAL A 21 6.47 11.94 -10.56
CA VAL A 21 5.82 11.56 -11.82
C VAL A 21 4.32 11.59 -11.58
N LYS A 22 3.65 12.55 -12.22
CA LYS A 22 2.19 12.64 -12.20
C LYS A 22 1.59 11.50 -13.03
N PRO A 23 0.50 10.88 -12.56
CA PRO A 23 -0.23 9.90 -13.35
C PRO A 23 -0.82 10.56 -14.61
N SER A 24 -0.90 9.79 -15.70
CA SER A 24 -1.59 10.22 -16.91
C SER A 24 -3.09 10.32 -16.66
N GLU A 25 -3.80 11.09 -17.49
CA GLU A 25 -5.25 11.19 -17.43
C GLU A 25 -5.92 9.81 -17.60
N MET A 26 -5.41 8.98 -18.51
CA MET A 26 -5.86 7.59 -18.70
C MET A 26 -5.68 6.74 -17.43
N ALA A 27 -4.56 6.90 -16.72
CA ALA A 27 -4.32 6.17 -15.48
C ALA A 27 -5.30 6.61 -14.38
N ASN A 28 -5.58 7.91 -14.26
CA ASN A 28 -6.56 8.43 -13.30
C ASN A 28 -7.99 7.96 -13.60
N ASN A 29 -8.32 7.77 -14.87
CA ASN A 29 -9.64 7.31 -15.32
C ASN A 29 -9.80 5.77 -15.31
N THR A 30 -8.72 5.03 -15.03
CA THR A 30 -8.76 3.57 -14.94
C THR A 30 -9.28 3.16 -13.57
N VAL A 31 -10.59 2.92 -13.48
CA VAL A 31 -11.26 2.45 -12.26
C VAL A 31 -11.67 0.99 -12.39
N ASN A 32 -11.70 0.25 -11.27
CA ASN A 32 -12.29 -1.10 -11.20
C ASN A 32 -13.68 -1.01 -10.54
N PRO A 33 -14.78 -1.09 -11.31
CA PRO A 33 -16.13 -0.93 -10.77
C PRO A 33 -16.50 -1.98 -9.71
N ILE A 34 -15.92 -3.19 -9.78
CA ILE A 34 -16.18 -4.25 -8.80
C ILE A 34 -15.66 -3.83 -7.42
N ARG A 35 -14.47 -3.22 -7.35
CA ARG A 35 -13.92 -2.70 -6.08
C ARG A 35 -14.78 -1.60 -5.50
N ALA A 36 -15.24 -0.67 -6.32
CA ALA A 36 -16.13 0.41 -5.87
C ALA A 36 -17.41 -0.13 -5.22
N ILE A 37 -17.97 -1.22 -5.77
CA ILE A 37 -19.17 -1.87 -5.22
C ILE A 37 -18.85 -2.65 -3.94
N VAL A 38 -17.80 -3.46 -3.94
CA VAL A 38 -17.42 -4.29 -2.78
C VAL A 38 -17.05 -3.43 -1.57
N ASP A 39 -16.28 -2.34 -1.79
CA ASP A 39 -15.84 -1.45 -0.72
C ASP A 39 -16.98 -0.58 -0.16
N SER A 40 -18.03 -0.33 -0.96
CA SER A 40 -19.24 0.39 -0.52
C SER A 40 -20.31 -0.53 0.09
N MET A 41 -20.13 -1.85 0.01
CA MET A 41 -21.09 -2.82 0.53
C MET A 41 -20.93 -2.95 2.05
N LYS A 42 -21.91 -2.44 2.81
CA LYS A 42 -22.04 -2.75 4.25
C LYS A 42 -22.65 -4.15 4.41
N LEU A 43 -21.82 -5.18 4.31
CA LEU A 43 -22.21 -6.53 4.65
C LEU A 43 -22.30 -6.67 6.18
N SER A 44 -23.51 -6.56 6.74
CA SER A 44 -23.76 -7.09 8.08
C SER A 44 -23.82 -8.61 7.97
N PRO A 45 -22.85 -9.37 8.52
CA PRO A 45 -22.89 -10.82 8.45
C PRO A 45 -24.17 -11.32 9.11
N ASN A 46 -24.87 -12.24 8.44
CA ASN A 46 -26.02 -12.91 9.02
C ASN A 46 -25.55 -13.75 10.22
N PRO A 47 -26.08 -13.56 11.44
CA PRO A 47 -25.63 -14.27 12.63
C PRO A 47 -25.82 -15.79 12.55
N ASP A 48 -26.76 -16.26 11.74
CA ASP A 48 -27.10 -17.67 11.60
C ASP A 48 -26.25 -18.39 10.53
N LYS A 49 -25.42 -17.66 9.79
CA LYS A 49 -24.61 -18.21 8.70
C LYS A 49 -23.17 -17.71 8.79
N PRO A 50 -22.18 -18.60 8.96
CA PRO A 50 -20.78 -18.18 8.98
C PRO A 50 -20.39 -17.55 7.63
N MET A 51 -19.82 -16.35 7.69
CA MET A 51 -19.30 -15.64 6.52
C MET A 51 -18.11 -16.41 5.95
N ILE A 52 -18.25 -16.95 4.74
CA ILE A 52 -17.14 -17.54 3.99
C ILE A 52 -16.45 -16.42 3.20
N ALA A 53 -15.36 -15.88 3.74
CA ALA A 53 -14.55 -14.89 3.03
C ALA A 53 -13.78 -15.57 1.88
N LEU A 54 -14.29 -15.41 0.66
CA LEU A 54 -13.56 -15.78 -0.56
C LEU A 54 -12.49 -14.70 -0.82
N SER A 55 -11.24 -14.97 -0.45
CA SER A 55 -10.13 -14.08 -0.79
C SER A 55 -9.82 -14.20 -2.29
N ILE A 56 -10.43 -13.34 -3.10
CA ILE A 56 -10.22 -13.28 -4.55
C ILE A 56 -8.87 -12.60 -4.81
N GLY A 57 -7.77 -13.35 -4.75
CA GLY A 57 -6.49 -12.84 -5.29
C GLY A 57 -5.19 -13.37 -4.69
N THR A 58 -5.19 -14.13 -3.61
CA THR A 58 -3.95 -14.69 -3.06
C THR A 58 -4.09 -16.18 -2.79
N LYS A 59 -3.74 -16.99 -3.80
CA LYS A 59 -3.32 -18.36 -3.53
C LYS A 59 -1.84 -18.28 -3.09
N THR A 60 -1.57 -18.59 -1.83
CA THR A 60 -0.21 -18.97 -1.40
C THR A 60 0.25 -20.21 -2.14
#